data_AF-A0A9P1BKD0-F1
#
_entry.id   AF-A0A9P1BKD0-F1
#
_cell.length_a   1.000
_cell.length_b   1.000
_cell.length_c   1.000
_cell.angle_alpha   90.00
_cell.angle_beta   90.00
_cell.angle_gamma   90.00
#
_symmetry.space_group_name_H-M   'P 1'
#
loop_
_entity.id
_entity.type
_entity.pdbx_description
1 polymer ?
#
loop_
_entity_poly.entity_id
_entity_poly.type
_entity_poly.pdbx_seq_one_letter_code
_entity_poly.pdbx_strand_id
1 'polypeptide(L)'
;MTAVRCVLRLRRGGCLWGGLPCSAHVWIASGTTGKSPSFPRGDMSVPCTRKGNCLAARFCLLALLAIARQVYWGGEQPGTSVAILLDYVEWVMNCNRSMIGFLPSTTVRFWMGLFGHRSLKRSYVFGSLPWLHMISVQSKVTEQDRQKFKWNSSGVVKKTIKKVKGKKDHVNVSGGPRLTQTGEYPYGFCRKLAAYHKKWCTESCLANQKPEIK
;
A
#
# COMPACT_ATOMS: atom_id res chain seq x y z
N MET A 1 6.74 -11.10 19.10
CA MET A 1 8.04 -10.39 18.96
C MET A 1 8.78 -10.64 17.63
N THR A 2 8.36 -11.59 16.79
CA THR A 2 9.06 -11.92 15.52
C THR A 2 9.26 -10.73 14.56
N ALA A 3 8.22 -9.91 14.36
CA ALA A 3 8.32 -8.78 13.43
C ALA A 3 9.39 -7.75 13.83
N VAL A 4 9.50 -7.45 15.13
CA VAL A 4 10.55 -6.56 15.66
C VAL A 4 11.93 -7.16 15.38
N ARG A 5 12.13 -8.45 15.67
CA ARG A 5 13.40 -9.14 15.36
C ARG A 5 13.75 -9.07 13.88
N CYS A 6 12.77 -9.21 12.98
CA CYS A 6 13.01 -9.09 11.54
C CYS A 6 13.46 -7.66 11.15
N VAL A 7 12.81 -6.62 11.68
CA VAL A 7 13.21 -5.22 11.43
C VAL A 7 14.61 -4.93 11.98
N LEU A 8 14.93 -5.44 13.18
CA LEU A 8 16.26 -5.30 13.77
C LEU A 8 17.38 -6.03 13.00
N ARG A 9 17.04 -6.96 12.11
CA ARG A 9 18.01 -7.62 11.22
C ARG A 9 18.26 -6.86 9.92
N LEU A 10 17.43 -5.88 9.59
CA LEU A 10 17.63 -5.04 8.42
C LEU A 10 18.86 -4.13 8.66
N ARG A 11 19.71 -4.04 7.64
CA ARG A 11 20.87 -3.13 7.60
C ARG A 11 20.42 -1.74 7.17
N ARG A 12 21.21 -0.71 7.49
CA ARG A 12 21.02 0.65 6.95
C ARG A 12 20.81 0.61 5.44
N GLY A 13 19.83 1.35 4.95
CA GLY A 13 19.42 1.35 3.54
C GLY A 13 18.59 0.13 3.10
N GLY A 14 18.31 -0.81 4.01
CA GLY A 14 17.40 -1.93 3.76
C GLY A 14 15.94 -1.49 3.59
N CYS A 15 15.04 -2.46 3.41
CA CYS A 15 13.62 -2.20 3.16
C CYS A 15 12.72 -3.00 4.11
N LEU A 16 11.83 -2.31 4.80
CA LEU A 16 10.64 -2.86 5.45
C LEU A 16 9.43 -2.66 4.54
N TRP A 17 8.93 -3.73 3.94
CA TRP A 17 7.66 -3.70 3.18
C TRP A 17 6.53 -4.33 3.99
N GLY A 18 5.48 -3.57 4.29
CA GLY A 18 4.34 -4.07 5.06
C GLY A 18 3.02 -4.08 4.31
N GLY A 19 2.21 -5.10 4.58
CA GLY A 19 0.82 -5.18 4.14
C GLY A 19 -0.11 -4.76 5.26
N LEU A 20 -0.66 -3.54 5.20
CA LEU A 20 -1.75 -3.14 6.08
C LEU A 20 -3.03 -3.91 5.68
N PRO A 21 -3.86 -4.38 6.62
CA PRO A 21 -5.07 -5.14 6.33
C PRO A 21 -6.09 -4.27 5.59
N CYS A 22 -6.07 -4.31 4.25
CA CYS A 22 -6.84 -3.40 3.43
C CYS A 22 -8.36 -3.60 3.56
N SER A 23 -8.81 -4.83 3.82
CA SER A 23 -10.24 -5.18 3.90
C SER A 23 -10.98 -4.40 4.98
N ALA A 24 -10.32 -4.00 6.06
CA ALA A 24 -10.95 -3.23 7.14
C ALA A 24 -11.00 -1.72 6.86
N HIS A 25 -10.20 -1.21 5.92
CA HIS A 25 -10.01 0.23 5.70
C HIS A 25 -10.56 0.73 4.36
N VAL A 26 -11.05 -0.16 3.49
CA VAL A 26 -11.69 0.22 2.22
C VAL A 26 -13.15 0.63 2.39
N TRP A 27 -13.64 1.45 1.44
CA TRP A 27 -15.03 1.91 1.42
C TRP A 27 -16.08 0.78 1.52
N ILE A 28 -15.81 -0.41 0.98
CA ILE A 28 -16.75 -1.55 1.04
C ILE A 28 -17.03 -1.94 2.50
N ALA A 29 -16.03 -1.85 3.37
CA ALA A 29 -16.18 -2.19 4.78
C ALA A 29 -16.73 -1.05 5.64
N SER A 30 -16.85 0.18 5.09
CA SER A 30 -17.27 1.38 5.86
C SER A 30 -18.60 1.21 6.57
N GLY A 31 -19.58 0.51 5.98
CA GLY A 31 -20.88 0.27 6.59
C GLY A 31 -20.81 -0.62 7.84
N THR A 32 -19.82 -1.52 7.91
CA THR A 32 -19.60 -2.38 9.08
C THR A 32 -18.62 -1.75 10.05
N THR A 33 -17.55 -1.12 9.55
CA THR A 33 -16.48 -0.59 10.40
C THR A 33 -16.75 0.81 10.92
N GLY A 34 -17.76 1.51 10.38
CA GLY A 34 -18.05 2.90 10.67
C GLY A 34 -16.98 3.88 10.17
N LYS A 35 -16.02 3.41 9.36
CA LYS A 35 -14.90 4.22 8.89
C LYS A 35 -15.29 5.14 7.74
N SER A 36 -14.83 6.38 7.80
CA SER A 36 -14.97 7.38 6.74
C SER A 36 -13.72 8.26 6.67
N PRO A 37 -13.56 9.12 5.65
CA PRO A 37 -12.47 10.09 5.63
C PRO A 37 -12.46 11.04 6.84
N SER A 38 -13.64 11.43 7.35
CA SER A 38 -13.77 12.27 8.57
C SER A 38 -13.66 11.48 9.86
N PHE A 39 -13.83 10.16 9.82
CA PHE A 39 -13.72 9.26 10.96
C PHE A 39 -12.90 8.02 10.59
N PRO A 40 -11.58 8.17 10.33
CA PRO A 40 -10.74 7.12 9.76
C PRO A 40 -10.54 5.94 10.71
N ARG A 41 -10.67 6.16 12.03
CA ARG A 41 -10.64 5.11 13.05
C ARG A 41 -11.90 4.27 13.05
N GLY A 42 -13.05 4.81 12.67
CA GLY A 42 -14.32 4.10 12.63
C GLY A 42 -14.83 3.70 14.02
N ASP A 43 -15.89 2.91 14.04
CA ASP A 43 -16.55 2.45 15.25
C ASP A 43 -15.68 1.41 15.99
N MET A 44 -15.12 1.83 17.12
CA MET A 44 -14.28 1.00 17.98
C MET A 44 -15.07 -0.05 18.78
N SER A 45 -16.41 -0.01 18.79
CA SER A 45 -17.24 -1.08 19.37
C SER A 45 -17.19 -2.35 18.51
N VAL A 46 -16.91 -2.22 17.20
CA VAL A 46 -16.85 -3.32 16.25
C VAL A 46 -15.49 -4.05 16.33
N PRO A 47 -15.44 -5.37 16.61
CA PRO A 47 -14.19 -6.10 16.79
C PRO A 47 -13.22 -6.05 15.59
N CYS A 48 -13.75 -6.11 14.36
CA CYS A 48 -12.90 -6.06 13.16
C CYS A 48 -12.26 -4.68 12.95
N THR A 49 -12.96 -3.60 13.31
CA THR A 49 -12.42 -2.23 13.33
C THR A 49 -11.24 -2.11 14.29
N ARG A 50 -11.42 -2.56 15.55
CA ARG A 50 -10.34 -2.56 16.56
C ARG A 50 -9.13 -3.34 16.09
N LYS A 51 -9.34 -4.55 15.57
CA LYS A 51 -8.26 -5.40 15.05
C LYS A 51 -7.53 -4.73 13.88
N GLY A 52 -8.26 -4.15 12.93
CA GLY A 52 -7.70 -3.42 11.79
C GLY A 52 -6.86 -2.21 12.19
N ASN A 53 -7.32 -1.45 13.19
CA ASN A 53 -6.57 -0.32 13.75
C ASN A 53 -5.33 -0.77 14.51
N CYS A 54 -5.44 -1.80 15.34
CA CYS A 54 -4.33 -2.36 16.10
C CYS A 54 -3.21 -2.88 15.17
N LEU A 55 -3.56 -3.58 14.09
CA LEU A 55 -2.58 -4.03 13.09
C LEU A 55 -1.90 -2.86 12.39
N ALA A 56 -2.64 -1.80 12.08
CA ALA A 56 -2.07 -0.63 11.42
C ALA A 56 -1.16 0.18 12.34
N ALA A 57 -1.54 0.34 13.62
CA ALA A 57 -0.67 0.93 14.64
C ALA A 57 0.62 0.12 14.83
N ARG A 58 0.54 -1.22 14.88
CA ARG A 58 1.72 -2.09 14.96
C ARG A 58 2.64 -1.94 13.76
N PHE A 59 2.11 -1.86 12.55
CA PHE A 59 2.92 -1.58 11.36
C PHE A 59 3.63 -0.23 11.46
N CYS A 60 2.93 0.82 11.91
CA CYS A 60 3.53 2.13 12.13
C CYS A 60 4.66 2.10 13.17
N LEU A 61 4.51 1.35 14.27
CA LEU A 61 5.60 1.14 15.24
C LEU A 61 6.82 0.46 14.59
N LEU A 62 6.61 -0.54 13.74
CA LEU A 62 7.70 -1.19 12.99
C LEU A 62 8.35 -0.23 11.98
N ALA A 63 7.57 0.64 11.35
CA ALA A 63 8.07 1.66 10.45
C ALA A 63 8.91 2.73 11.19
N LEU A 64 8.50 3.17 12.38
CA LEU A 64 9.31 4.05 13.24
C LEU A 64 10.63 3.40 13.64
N LEU A 65 10.59 2.11 14.01
CA LEU A 65 11.80 1.36 14.29
C LEU A 65 12.71 1.25 13.06
N ALA A 66 12.14 1.07 11.86
CA ALA A 66 12.89 1.08 10.61
C ALA A 66 13.53 2.47 10.37
N ILE A 67 12.78 3.55 10.53
CA ILE A 67 13.28 4.94 10.40
C ILE A 67 14.45 5.18 11.37
N ALA A 68 14.31 4.82 12.64
CA ALA A 68 15.37 4.97 13.64
C ALA A 68 16.65 4.19 13.28
N ARG A 69 16.52 3.09 12.54
CA ARG A 69 17.63 2.28 12.02
C ARG A 69 18.15 2.71 10.65
N GLN A 70 17.65 3.83 10.13
CA GLN A 70 17.95 4.29 8.77
C GLN A 70 17.62 3.20 7.72
N VAL A 71 16.48 2.55 7.88
CA VAL A 71 15.91 1.56 6.97
C VAL A 71 14.70 2.18 6.28
N TYR A 72 14.60 2.02 4.96
CA TYR A 72 13.43 2.50 4.21
C TYR A 72 12.21 1.65 4.55
N TRP A 73 11.03 2.25 4.48
CA TRP A 73 9.79 1.54 4.69
C TRP A 73 8.77 1.86 3.61
N GLY A 74 7.83 0.96 3.40
CA GLY A 74 6.67 1.23 2.55
C GLY A 74 5.54 0.25 2.75
N GLY A 75 4.39 0.63 2.22
CA GLY A 75 3.20 -0.21 2.16
C GLY A 75 2.37 0.08 0.93
N GLU A 76 1.45 -0.82 0.64
CA GLU A 76 0.44 -0.65 -0.40
C GLU A 76 -0.95 -0.65 0.23
N GLN A 77 -1.85 0.13 -0.36
CA GLN A 77 -3.27 0.09 -0.07
C GLN A 77 -4.12 0.32 -1.33
N PRO A 78 -5.37 -0.19 -1.35
CA PRO A 78 -6.34 0.17 -2.36
C PRO A 78 -6.60 1.69 -2.38
N GLY A 79 -6.91 2.24 -3.56
CA GLY A 79 -7.12 3.67 -3.78
C GLY A 79 -8.25 4.31 -2.96
N THR A 80 -9.14 3.50 -2.41
CA THR A 80 -10.29 3.88 -1.59
C THR A 80 -10.09 3.60 -0.10
N SER A 81 -8.89 3.15 0.29
CA SER A 81 -8.56 2.88 1.68
C SER A 81 -8.36 4.18 2.44
N VAL A 82 -9.03 4.32 3.59
CA VAL A 82 -8.83 5.44 4.53
C VAL A 82 -7.60 5.24 5.42
N ALA A 83 -6.83 4.15 5.23
CA ALA A 83 -5.72 3.84 6.12
C ALA A 83 -4.63 4.94 6.16
N ILE A 84 -4.41 5.64 5.05
CA ILE A 84 -3.47 6.76 5.00
C ILE A 84 -3.90 7.97 5.85
N LEU A 85 -5.19 8.04 6.21
CA LEU A 85 -5.76 9.12 7.03
C LEU A 85 -5.74 8.78 8.53
N LEU A 86 -5.15 7.65 8.92
CA LEU A 86 -5.01 7.29 10.32
C LEU A 86 -3.87 8.11 10.96
N ASP A 87 -4.12 8.71 12.12
CA ASP A 87 -3.19 9.60 12.83
C ASP A 87 -1.78 8.99 12.97
N TYR A 88 -1.69 7.69 13.26
CA TYR A 88 -0.40 7.01 13.37
C TYR A 88 0.32 6.82 12.03
N VAL A 89 -0.38 6.71 10.90
CA VAL A 89 0.27 6.68 9.57
C VAL A 89 0.83 8.06 9.24
N GLU A 90 0.03 9.09 9.47
CA GLU A 90 0.47 10.49 9.33
C GLU A 90 1.69 10.78 10.20
N TRP A 91 1.67 10.35 11.46
CA TRP A 91 2.78 10.53 12.38
C TRP A 91 4.09 9.89 11.87
N VAL A 92 4.05 8.64 11.38
CA VAL A 92 5.24 8.00 10.78
C VAL A 92 5.73 8.77 9.55
N MET A 93 4.82 9.23 8.69
CA MET A 93 5.20 10.01 7.51
C MET A 93 5.86 11.34 7.90
N ASN A 94 5.39 11.99 8.97
CA ASN A 94 5.97 13.22 9.50
C ASN A 94 7.33 12.98 10.16
N CYS A 95 7.47 11.95 11.01
CA CYS A 95 8.77 11.58 11.59
C CYS A 95 9.83 11.32 10.50
N ASN A 96 9.45 10.65 9.40
CA ASN A 96 10.37 10.41 8.30
C ASN A 96 10.84 11.70 7.59
N ARG A 97 10.03 12.78 7.59
CA ARG A 97 10.43 14.08 7.00
C ARG A 97 11.46 14.80 7.86
N SER A 98 11.46 14.59 9.17
CA SER A 98 12.38 15.23 10.11
C SER A 98 13.76 14.55 10.18
N MET A 99 13.94 13.39 9.54
CA MET A 99 15.20 12.65 9.60
C MET A 99 16.19 13.12 8.53
N ILE A 100 17.34 13.63 8.98
CA ILE A 100 18.44 14.05 8.10
C ILE A 100 18.94 12.85 7.28
N GLY A 101 19.13 13.07 5.97
CA GLY A 101 19.63 12.06 5.04
C GLY A 101 18.60 11.05 4.53
N PHE A 102 17.31 11.25 4.84
CA PHE A 102 16.21 10.47 4.28
C PHE A 102 15.39 11.29 3.29
N LEU A 103 14.92 10.62 2.24
CA LEU A 103 13.92 11.22 1.36
C LEU A 103 12.59 11.33 2.12
N PRO A 104 11.84 12.43 1.94
CA PRO A 104 10.49 12.57 2.45
C PRO A 104 9.63 11.39 2.05
N SER A 105 8.72 10.97 2.94
CA SER A 105 7.76 9.93 2.58
C SER A 105 6.85 10.45 1.45
N THR A 106 6.64 9.62 0.44
CA THR A 106 5.81 9.93 -0.73
C THR A 106 4.67 8.95 -0.86
N THR A 107 3.64 9.35 -1.62
CA THR A 107 2.51 8.51 -1.97
C THR A 107 2.35 8.50 -3.48
N VAL A 108 2.39 7.31 -4.08
CA VAL A 108 2.29 7.13 -5.54
C VAL A 108 1.07 6.28 -5.86
N ARG A 109 0.19 6.81 -6.70
CA ARG A 109 -1.00 6.11 -7.19
C ARG A 109 -0.67 5.30 -8.43
N PHE A 110 -1.27 4.12 -8.55
CA PHE A 110 -1.10 3.25 -9.71
C PHE A 110 -2.29 2.33 -9.92
N TRP A 111 -2.25 1.57 -11.02
CA TRP A 111 -3.25 0.55 -11.33
C TRP A 111 -2.61 -0.82 -11.19
N MET A 112 -3.08 -1.62 -10.24
CA MET A 112 -2.53 -2.95 -9.94
C MET A 112 -2.62 -3.90 -11.15
N GLY A 113 -3.59 -3.68 -12.05
CA GLY A 113 -3.72 -4.45 -13.29
C GLY A 113 -2.45 -4.42 -14.14
N LEU A 114 -1.77 -3.28 -14.23
CA LEU A 114 -0.52 -3.12 -14.99
C LEU A 114 0.64 -3.96 -14.41
N PHE A 115 0.46 -4.49 -13.20
CA PHE A 115 1.40 -5.38 -12.51
C PHE A 115 0.91 -6.84 -12.45
N GLY A 116 -0.06 -7.20 -13.30
CA GLY A 116 -0.55 -8.57 -13.46
C GLY A 116 -1.76 -8.93 -12.61
N HIS A 117 -2.43 -7.97 -11.96
CA HIS A 117 -3.70 -8.23 -11.28
C HIS A 117 -4.83 -8.41 -12.31
N ARG A 118 -5.83 -9.25 -12.00
CA ARG A 118 -6.93 -9.59 -12.91
C ARG A 118 -7.87 -8.42 -13.22
N SER A 119 -7.83 -7.38 -12.40
CA SER A 119 -8.63 -6.18 -12.57
C SER A 119 -7.79 -4.91 -12.52
N LEU A 120 -8.26 -3.86 -13.21
CA LEU A 120 -7.76 -2.49 -13.09
C LEU A 120 -8.17 -1.89 -11.74
N LYS A 121 -7.67 -2.47 -10.65
CA LYS A 121 -7.82 -1.96 -9.30
C LYS A 121 -6.87 -0.77 -9.11
N ARG A 122 -7.43 0.38 -8.74
CA ARG A 122 -6.63 1.54 -8.34
C ARG A 122 -6.04 1.29 -6.96
N SER A 123 -4.75 1.54 -6.81
CA SER A 123 -3.98 1.40 -5.57
C SER A 123 -3.07 2.60 -5.37
N TYR A 124 -2.51 2.69 -4.17
CA TYR A 124 -1.36 3.55 -3.90
C TYR A 124 -0.31 2.80 -3.09
N VAL A 125 0.94 3.14 -3.33
CA VAL A 125 2.06 2.82 -2.47
C VAL A 125 2.44 4.08 -1.69
N PHE A 126 2.90 3.92 -0.46
CA PHE A 126 3.34 5.02 0.38
C PHE A 126 4.53 4.59 1.23
N GLY A 127 5.39 5.55 1.60
CA GLY A 127 6.55 5.31 2.45
C GLY A 127 7.77 6.12 2.03
N SER A 128 8.95 5.74 2.52
CA SER A 128 10.22 6.45 2.30
C SER A 128 11.10 5.84 1.22
N LEU A 129 10.59 4.87 0.47
CA LEU A 129 11.38 4.16 -0.54
C LEU A 129 11.79 5.12 -1.69
N PRO A 130 13.09 5.21 -2.01
CA PRO A 130 13.61 6.20 -2.97
C PRO A 130 13.12 5.97 -4.39
N TRP A 131 12.79 4.74 -4.73
CA TRP A 131 12.33 4.31 -6.05
C TRP A 131 10.80 4.32 -6.22
N LEU A 132 10.01 4.82 -5.25
CA LEU A 132 8.54 4.84 -5.39
C LEU A 132 8.07 5.59 -6.64
N HIS A 133 8.77 6.65 -7.04
CA HIS A 133 8.48 7.40 -8.26
C HIS A 133 8.58 6.53 -9.54
N MET A 134 9.33 5.43 -9.53
CA MET A 134 9.38 4.51 -10.67
C MET A 134 8.05 3.81 -10.91
N ILE A 135 7.21 3.66 -9.87
CA ILE A 135 5.87 3.08 -9.98
C ILE A 135 4.92 4.05 -10.69
N SER A 136 5.05 5.37 -10.47
CA SER A 136 4.17 6.36 -11.12
C SER A 136 4.39 6.41 -12.62
N VAL A 137 5.63 6.21 -13.09
CA VAL A 137 5.95 6.23 -14.53
C VAL A 137 5.16 5.13 -15.27
N GLN A 138 4.93 4.00 -14.63
CA GLN A 138 4.22 2.85 -15.21
C GLN A 138 2.71 2.87 -14.95
N SER A 139 2.16 3.97 -14.43
CA SER A 139 0.78 4.01 -13.94
C SER A 139 -0.25 4.54 -14.94
N LYS A 140 0.15 4.97 -16.14
CA LYS A 140 -0.80 5.45 -17.16
C LYS A 140 -1.44 4.28 -17.88
N VAL A 141 -2.73 4.04 -17.62
CA VAL A 141 -3.54 3.04 -18.32
C VAL A 141 -3.85 3.56 -19.72
N THR A 142 -3.36 2.85 -20.74
CA THR A 142 -3.66 3.12 -22.16
C THR A 142 -5.00 2.53 -22.59
N GLU A 143 -5.51 2.90 -23.76
CA GLU A 143 -6.70 2.25 -24.33
C GLU A 143 -6.44 0.77 -24.65
N GLN A 144 -5.23 0.44 -25.09
CA GLN A 144 -4.81 -0.96 -25.32
C GLN A 144 -4.87 -1.78 -24.03
N ASP A 145 -4.44 -1.22 -22.91
CA ASP A 145 -4.59 -1.87 -21.60
C ASP A 145 -6.06 -2.11 -21.29
N ARG A 146 -6.93 -1.10 -21.48
CA ARG A 146 -8.37 -1.23 -21.23
C ARG A 146 -9.00 -2.33 -22.09
N GLN A 147 -8.63 -2.42 -23.36
CA GLN A 147 -9.10 -3.48 -24.26
C GLN A 147 -8.63 -4.87 -23.79
N LYS A 148 -7.36 -5.00 -23.41
CA LYS A 148 -6.81 -6.24 -22.84
C LYS A 148 -7.55 -6.68 -21.56
N PHE A 149 -7.94 -5.73 -20.71
CA PHE A 149 -8.73 -6.02 -19.50
C PHE A 149 -10.21 -6.30 -19.77
N LYS A 150 -10.81 -5.69 -20.80
CA LYS A 150 -12.16 -6.05 -21.26
C LYS A 150 -12.19 -7.50 -21.75
N TRP A 151 -11.18 -7.91 -22.52
CA TRP A 151 -11.06 -9.27 -23.04
C TRP A 151 -10.86 -10.32 -21.93
N ASN A 152 -9.99 -10.03 -20.96
CA ASN A 152 -9.72 -10.93 -19.83
C ASN A 152 -10.78 -10.88 -18.70
N SER A 153 -11.96 -10.31 -18.96
CA SER A 153 -13.05 -10.25 -17.99
C SER A 153 -13.83 -11.58 -17.85
N SER A 154 -13.44 -12.62 -18.61
CA SER A 154 -13.85 -14.01 -18.43
C SER A 154 -13.40 -14.55 -17.05
N GLY A 155 -14.21 -14.26 -16.02
CA GLY A 155 -13.93 -14.60 -14.62
C GLY A 155 -14.10 -13.44 -13.63
N VAL A 156 -14.38 -12.22 -14.13
CA VAL A 156 -14.77 -11.08 -13.27
C VAL A 156 -16.27 -11.15 -13.02
N VAL A 157 -16.66 -11.33 -11.75
CA VAL A 157 -18.05 -11.31 -11.33
C VAL A 157 -18.42 -9.87 -10.94
N LYS A 158 -19.50 -9.36 -11.52
CA LYS A 158 -20.16 -8.15 -11.04
C LYS A 158 -21.14 -8.54 -9.94
N LYS A 159 -20.96 -8.02 -8.73
CA LYS A 159 -21.89 -8.20 -7.62
C LYS A 159 -22.52 -6.87 -7.26
N THR A 160 -23.83 -6.88 -7.15
CA THR A 160 -24.61 -5.73 -6.70
C THR A 160 -24.68 -5.76 -5.18
N ILE A 161 -24.02 -4.81 -4.50
CA ILE A 161 -24.08 -4.69 -3.05
C ILE A 161 -25.17 -3.68 -2.69
N LYS A 162 -26.15 -4.10 -1.89
CA LYS A 162 -27.12 -3.19 -1.27
C LYS A 162 -26.36 -2.32 -0.25
N LYS A 163 -26.40 -0.99 -0.42
CA LYS A 163 -25.93 -0.08 0.64
C LYS A 163 -26.77 -0.31 1.90
N VAL A 164 -26.10 -0.41 3.04
CA VAL A 164 -26.77 -0.48 4.34
C VAL A 164 -27.23 0.93 4.75
N LYS A 165 -28.52 1.05 5.08
CA LYS A 165 -29.29 2.20 5.60
C LYS A 165 -29.11 3.57 4.93
N GLY A 166 -30.20 4.06 4.31
CA GLY A 166 -30.45 5.50 4.10
C GLY A 166 -30.16 6.08 2.71
N LYS A 167 -29.63 5.31 1.75
CA LYS A 167 -29.53 5.74 0.35
C LYS A 167 -30.01 4.64 -0.59
N LYS A 168 -31.05 4.94 -1.39
CA LYS A 168 -31.31 4.23 -2.65
C LYS A 168 -30.08 4.45 -3.51
N ASP A 169 -29.25 3.44 -3.65
CA ASP A 169 -28.33 3.22 -4.78
C ASP A 169 -27.55 1.95 -4.49
N HIS A 170 -27.86 0.93 -5.27
CA HIS A 170 -27.04 -0.26 -5.36
C HIS A 170 -25.65 0.11 -5.88
N VAL A 171 -24.58 -0.43 -5.28
CA VAL A 171 -23.23 -0.26 -5.82
C VAL A 171 -22.80 -1.55 -6.49
N ASN A 172 -22.51 -1.47 -7.78
CA ASN A 172 -21.93 -2.57 -8.53
C ASN A 172 -20.43 -2.65 -8.22
N VAL A 173 -19.99 -3.77 -7.65
CA VAL A 173 -18.58 -4.07 -7.46
C VAL A 173 -18.14 -5.16 -8.43
N SER A 174 -16.92 -5.04 -8.95
CA SER A 174 -16.32 -6.04 -9.83
C SER A 174 -15.14 -6.69 -9.12
N GLY A 175 -15.07 -8.02 -9.14
CA GLY A 175 -13.97 -8.78 -8.55
C GLY A 175 -13.88 -10.20 -9.08
N GLY A 176 -13.00 -11.01 -8.51
CA GLY A 176 -12.98 -12.45 -8.80
C GLY A 176 -14.25 -13.16 -8.29
N PRO A 177 -14.41 -14.47 -8.56
CA PRO A 177 -15.55 -15.27 -8.10
C PRO A 177 -15.78 -15.13 -6.59
N ARG A 178 -14.69 -15.05 -5.83
CA ARG A 178 -14.66 -14.66 -4.43
C ARG A 178 -14.07 -13.26 -4.31
N LEU A 179 -14.84 -12.29 -3.82
CA LEU A 179 -14.37 -10.91 -3.64
C LEU A 179 -13.14 -10.84 -2.73
N THR A 180 -12.95 -11.79 -1.82
CA THR A 180 -11.78 -11.91 -0.96
C THR A 180 -10.47 -12.13 -1.73
N GLN A 181 -10.52 -12.76 -2.92
CA GLN A 181 -9.34 -12.96 -3.78
C GLN A 181 -8.79 -11.63 -4.32
N THR A 182 -9.58 -10.55 -4.29
CA THR A 182 -9.09 -9.21 -4.69
C THR A 182 -8.12 -8.58 -3.70
N GLY A 183 -7.87 -9.25 -2.56
CA GLY A 183 -6.84 -8.90 -1.59
C GLY A 183 -5.45 -9.46 -1.91
N GLU A 184 -5.32 -10.34 -2.90
CA GLU A 184 -4.04 -10.96 -3.27
C GLU A 184 -3.16 -9.98 -4.07
N TYR A 185 -1.87 -9.93 -3.74
CA TYR A 185 -0.87 -9.22 -4.53
C TYR A 185 -0.49 -10.07 -5.74
N PRO A 186 -0.55 -9.53 -6.98
CA PRO A 186 -0.10 -10.29 -8.13
C PRO A 186 1.42 -10.50 -8.03
N TYR A 187 1.89 -11.70 -8.40
CA TYR A 187 3.32 -12.02 -8.39
C TYR A 187 4.17 -11.00 -9.17
N GLY A 188 3.61 -10.49 -10.29
CA GLY A 188 4.25 -9.45 -11.10
C GLY A 188 4.54 -8.16 -10.33
N PHE A 189 3.64 -7.74 -9.42
CA PHE A 189 3.86 -6.59 -8.56
C PHE A 189 5.03 -6.82 -7.60
N CYS A 190 5.00 -7.93 -6.85
CA CYS A 190 6.08 -8.26 -5.92
C CYS A 190 7.44 -8.36 -6.62
N ARG A 191 7.49 -8.98 -7.80
CA ARG A 191 8.72 -9.09 -8.61
C ARG A 191 9.23 -7.71 -9.04
N LYS A 192 8.33 -6.80 -9.44
CA LYS A 192 8.70 -5.43 -9.82
C LYS A 192 9.24 -4.63 -8.64
N LEU A 193 8.60 -4.70 -7.47
CA LEU A 193 9.10 -4.04 -6.27
C LEU A 193 10.52 -4.52 -5.91
N ALA A 194 10.74 -5.84 -5.93
CA ALA A 194 12.06 -6.41 -5.67
C ALA A 194 13.10 -5.95 -6.72
N ALA A 195 12.72 -5.90 -8.00
CA ALA A 195 13.58 -5.42 -9.07
C ALA A 195 13.94 -3.94 -8.92
N TYR A 196 12.98 -3.07 -8.55
CA TYR A 196 13.25 -1.65 -8.30
C TYR A 196 14.18 -1.45 -7.11
N HIS A 197 13.94 -2.18 -6.01
CA HIS A 197 14.83 -2.09 -4.87
C HIS A 197 16.24 -2.56 -5.20
N LYS A 198 16.39 -3.70 -5.91
CA LYS A 198 17.69 -4.21 -6.35
C LYS A 198 18.42 -3.21 -7.25
N LYS A 199 17.73 -2.65 -8.25
CA LYS A 199 18.28 -1.64 -9.16
C LYS A 199 18.79 -0.43 -8.38
N TRP A 200 17.97 0.10 -7.47
CA TRP A 200 18.34 1.25 -6.64
C TRP A 200 19.55 0.95 -5.74
N CYS A 201 19.63 -0.24 -5.13
CA CYS A 201 20.78 -0.64 -4.33
C CYS A 201 22.06 -0.70 -5.18
N THR A 202 22.01 -1.27 -6.39
CA THR A 202 23.16 -1.30 -7.30
C THR A 202 23.64 0.11 -7.66
N GLU A 203 22.73 0.99 -8.06
CA GLU A 203 23.05 2.37 -8.46
C GLU A 203 23.60 3.20 -7.29
N SER A 204 23.03 3.03 -6.09
CA SER A 204 23.47 3.76 -4.88
C SER A 204 24.82 3.28 -4.36
N CYS A 205 25.12 1.98 -4.45
CA CYS A 205 26.43 1.45 -4.09
C CYS A 205 27.53 2.01 -5.00
N LEU A 206 27.27 2.09 -6.31
CA LEU A 206 28.21 2.67 -7.27
C LEU A 206 28.44 4.17 -6.99
N ALA A 207 27.40 4.91 -6.61
CA ALA A 207 27.52 6.33 -6.28
C ALA A 207 28.41 6.58 -5.04
N ASN A 208 28.37 5.70 -4.05
CA ASN A 208 29.17 5.80 -2.82
C ASN A 208 30.60 5.28 -2.95
N GLN A 209 30.97 4.67 -4.09
CA GLN A 209 32.33 4.21 -4.38
C GLN A 209 33.18 5.24 -5.11
N LYS A 210 32.70 6.48 -5.31
CA LYS A 210 33.56 7.54 -5.84
C LYS A 210 34.77 7.71 -4.91
N PRO A 211 36.00 7.58 -5.42
CA PRO A 211 37.19 7.66 -4.58
C PRO A 211 37.21 9.02 -3.91
N GLU A 212 37.50 9.04 -2.60
CA GLU A 212 37.88 10.28 -1.92
C GLU A 212 39.06 10.86 -2.70
N ILE A 213 38.81 11.98 -3.37
CA ILE A 213 39.85 12.74 -4.05
C ILE A 213 40.74 13.25 -2.93
N LYS A 214 41.91 12.62 -2.78
CA LYS A 214 42.97 13.04 -1.87
C LYS A 214 43.59 14.34 -2.34
#